data_AF-A0A963JCM4-F1
#
_entry.id   AF-A0A963JCM4-F1
#
_cell.length_a   1.000
_cell.length_b   1.000
_cell.length_c   1.000
_cell.angle_alpha   90.00
_cell.angle_beta   90.00
_cell.angle_gamma   90.00
#
_symmetry.space_group_name_H-M   'P 1'
#
loop_
_entity.id
_entity.type
_entity.pdbx_description
1 polymer ?
#
loop_
_entity_poly.entity_id
_entity_poly.type
_entity_poly.pdbx_seq_one_letter_code
_entity_poly.pdbx_strand_id
1 'polypeptide(L)'
;MAPDIESDGELHGDSALSESIRRNALMDSKLEGEANILICPNLDAANILFNVLKITGGHGVTVGPVLLGTARPAHILTASATVRRVVNMTALTVVDAAAAAGA
;
A
#
# COMPACT_ATOMS: atom_id res chain seq x y z
N MET A 1 -11.30 14.79 10.21
CA MET A 1 -10.87 14.57 8.81
C MET A 1 -9.46 15.12 8.69
N ALA A 2 -8.58 14.49 7.91
CA ALA A 2 -7.21 14.98 7.69
C ALA A 2 -7.18 15.74 6.35
N PRO A 3 -7.53 17.04 6.33
CA PRO A 3 -7.69 17.81 5.09
C PRO A 3 -6.36 18.03 4.35
N ASP A 4 -5.24 17.83 5.05
CA ASP A 4 -3.89 18.02 4.54
C ASP A 4 -3.38 16.81 3.74
N ILE A 5 -4.11 15.69 3.75
CA ILE A 5 -3.76 14.49 2.98
C ILE A 5 -4.33 14.63 1.57
N GLU A 6 -3.44 14.57 0.60
CA GLU A 6 -3.78 14.43 -0.81
C GLU A 6 -4.47 13.08 -1.04
N SER A 7 -5.79 13.11 -1.28
CA SER A 7 -6.60 11.92 -1.43
C SER A 7 -7.79 12.23 -2.34
N ASP A 8 -8.17 11.25 -3.16
CA ASP A 8 -9.28 11.36 -4.09
C ASP A 8 -9.97 9.98 -4.23
N GLY A 9 -11.25 10.00 -4.60
CA GLY A 9 -12.10 8.82 -4.71
C GLY A 9 -13.58 9.19 -4.91
N GLU A 10 -14.40 8.35 -5.54
CA GLU A 10 -14.11 7.02 -6.11
C GLU A 10 -13.38 7.12 -7.46
N LEU A 11 -12.44 6.19 -7.73
CA LEU A 11 -11.61 6.19 -8.93
C LEU A 11 -11.49 4.80 -9.55
N HIS A 12 -11.45 4.75 -10.89
CA HIS A 12 -10.97 3.56 -11.61
C HIS A 12 -9.44 3.44 -11.47
N GLY A 13 -8.92 2.22 -11.50
CA GLY A 13 -7.50 1.96 -11.25
C GLY A 13 -6.56 2.61 -12.28
N ASP A 14 -7.00 2.75 -13.53
CA ASP A 14 -6.28 3.46 -14.58
C ASP A 14 -6.22 4.98 -14.33
N SER A 15 -7.32 5.57 -13.85
CA SER A 15 -7.38 6.98 -13.46
C SER A 15 -6.57 7.25 -12.18
N ALA A 16 -6.50 6.29 -11.26
CA ALA A 16 -5.62 6.40 -10.09
C ALA A 16 -4.14 6.40 -10.49
N LEU A 17 -3.75 5.53 -11.43
CA LEU A 17 -2.36 5.36 -11.85
C LEU A 17 -1.91 6.28 -13.00
N SER A 18 -2.83 6.99 -13.66
CA SER A 18 -2.50 7.87 -14.78
C SER A 18 -3.18 9.23 -14.62
N GLU A 19 -2.39 10.26 -14.36
CA GLU A 19 -2.87 11.63 -14.24
C GLU A 19 -3.55 12.13 -15.50
N SER A 20 -3.06 11.76 -16.69
CA SER A 20 -3.66 12.19 -17.96
C SER A 20 -5.05 11.60 -18.15
N ILE A 21 -5.27 10.34 -17.77
CA ILE A 21 -6.60 9.73 -17.77
C ILE A 21 -7.48 10.39 -16.70
N ARG A 22 -6.94 10.63 -15.50
CA ARG A 22 -7.66 11.27 -14.40
C ARG A 22 -8.18 12.65 -14.77
N ARG A 23 -7.34 13.53 -15.32
CA ARG A 23 -7.71 14.90 -15.71
C ARG A 23 -8.83 14.96 -16.75
N ASN A 24 -8.94 13.92 -17.60
CA ASN A 24 -10.02 13.81 -18.57
C ASN A 24 -11.35 13.40 -17.92
N ALA A 25 -11.31 12.63 -16.83
CA ALA A 25 -12.49 12.15 -16.11
C ALA A 25 -12.92 13.07 -14.95
N LEU A 26 -11.96 13.70 -14.27
CA LEU A 26 -12.12 14.53 -13.07
C LEU A 26 -11.25 15.79 -13.19
N MET A 27 -11.90 16.93 -13.44
CA MET A 27 -11.21 18.22 -13.61
C MET A 27 -10.78 18.87 -12.28
N ASP A 28 -11.37 18.45 -11.15
CA ASP A 28 -11.14 19.05 -9.81
C ASP A 28 -10.44 18.06 -8.85
N SER A 29 -9.63 17.16 -9.39
CA SER A 29 -8.84 16.23 -8.57
C SER A 29 -7.76 16.99 -7.81
N LYS A 30 -7.66 16.73 -6.50
CA LYS A 30 -6.57 17.24 -5.67
C LYS A 30 -5.28 16.42 -5.81
N LEU A 31 -5.36 15.29 -6.51
CA LEU A 31 -4.26 14.35 -6.68
C LEU A 31 -3.40 14.77 -7.88
N GLU A 32 -2.10 14.90 -7.70
CA GLU A 32 -1.08 15.20 -8.67
C GLU A 32 -0.28 13.91 -8.99
N GLY A 33 0.10 13.72 -10.26
CA GLY A 33 0.85 12.53 -10.68
C GLY A 33 0.09 11.20 -10.51
N GLU A 34 0.83 10.13 -10.30
CA GLU A 34 0.30 8.77 -10.12
C GLU A 34 0.02 8.50 -8.63
N ALA A 35 -1.12 7.90 -8.32
CA ALA A 35 -1.43 7.50 -6.95
C ALA A 35 -0.42 6.48 -6.43
N ASN A 36 0.18 6.78 -5.29
CA ASN A 36 1.14 5.91 -4.61
C ASN A 36 0.50 4.98 -3.56
N ILE A 37 -0.76 5.24 -3.20
CA ILE A 37 -1.56 4.45 -2.26
C ILE A 37 -2.90 4.12 -2.91
N LEU A 38 -3.23 2.83 -2.96
CA LEU A 38 -4.48 2.33 -3.52
C LEU A 38 -5.32 1.71 -2.41
N ILE A 39 -6.41 2.37 -2.04
CA ILE A 39 -7.41 1.83 -1.11
C ILE A 39 -8.44 1.06 -1.92
N CYS A 40 -8.47 -0.27 -1.74
CA CYS A 40 -9.39 -1.14 -2.47
C CYS A 40 -10.73 -1.29 -1.73
N PRO A 41 -11.84 -1.50 -2.44
CA PRO A 41 -13.18 -1.56 -1.84
C PRO A 41 -13.41 -2.82 -0.98
N ASN A 42 -12.66 -3.90 -1.23
CA ASN A 42 -12.74 -5.13 -0.46
C ASN A 42 -11.43 -5.95 -0.57
N LEU A 43 -11.37 -7.04 0.21
CA LEU A 43 -10.20 -7.92 0.29
C LEU A 43 -9.91 -8.67 -1.02
N ASP A 44 -10.95 -9.04 -1.77
CA ASP A 44 -10.77 -9.79 -3.03
C ASP A 44 -10.15 -8.89 -4.10
N ALA A 45 -10.65 -7.67 -4.25
CA ALA A 45 -10.07 -6.66 -5.14
C ALA A 45 -8.62 -6.35 -4.76
N ALA A 46 -8.34 -6.18 -3.46
CA ALA A 46 -6.99 -5.96 -2.95
C ALA A 46 -6.05 -7.14 -3.28
N ASN A 47 -6.49 -8.38 -3.03
CA ASN A 47 -5.69 -9.57 -3.28
C ASN A 47 -5.41 -9.80 -4.77
N ILE A 48 -6.40 -9.59 -5.63
CA ILE A 48 -6.22 -9.70 -7.09
C ILE A 48 -5.21 -8.65 -7.54
N LEU A 49 -5.44 -7.38 -7.20
CA LEU A 49 -4.59 -6.27 -7.62
C LEU A 49 -3.16 -6.44 -7.09
N PHE A 50 -2.98 -6.83 -5.82
CA PHE A 50 -1.69 -7.11 -5.23
C PHE A 50 -0.92 -8.20 -5.98
N ASN A 51 -1.57 -9.32 -6.32
CA ASN A 51 -0.92 -10.40 -7.03
C ASN A 51 -0.57 -10.03 -8.47
N VAL A 52 -1.43 -9.25 -9.15
CA VAL A 52 -1.13 -8.71 -10.48
C VAL A 52 0.10 -7.80 -10.41
N LEU A 53 0.08 -6.77 -9.55
CA LEU A 53 1.18 -5.81 -9.41
C LEU A 53 2.50 -6.48 -9.00
N LYS A 54 2.44 -7.49 -8.12
CA LYS A 54 3.61 -8.27 -7.73
C LYS A 54 4.31 -8.91 -8.94
N ILE A 55 3.55 -9.41 -9.91
CA ILE A 55 4.09 -10.09 -11.09
C ILE A 55 4.45 -9.09 -12.19
N THR A 56 3.63 -8.08 -12.44
CA THR A 56 3.80 -7.16 -13.58
C THR A 56 4.76 -6.01 -13.31
N GLY A 57 4.79 -5.46 -12.08
CA GLY A 57 5.64 -4.31 -11.71
C GLY A 57 6.64 -4.61 -10.60
N GLY A 58 6.30 -5.49 -9.66
CA GLY A 58 7.10 -5.78 -8.46
C GLY A 58 8.26 -6.77 -8.68
N HIS A 59 8.42 -7.33 -9.88
CA HIS A 59 9.42 -8.35 -10.19
C HIS A 59 9.40 -9.54 -9.18
N GLY A 60 8.21 -9.88 -8.67
CA GLY A 60 8.00 -10.90 -7.64
C GLY A 60 8.42 -10.50 -6.22
N VAL A 61 9.03 -9.33 -6.03
CA VAL A 61 9.49 -8.81 -4.74
C VAL A 61 8.37 -8.00 -4.08
N THR A 62 8.04 -8.35 -2.83
CA THR A 62 7.02 -7.67 -2.04
C THR A 62 7.45 -7.63 -0.58
N VAL A 63 7.18 -6.51 0.09
CA VAL A 63 7.31 -6.36 1.55
C VAL A 63 5.89 -6.40 2.13
N GLY A 64 5.67 -7.27 3.11
CA GLY A 64 4.36 -7.49 3.72
C GLY A 64 3.94 -8.97 3.79
N PRO A 65 2.73 -9.23 4.31
CA PRO A 65 1.71 -8.24 4.71
C PRO A 65 2.11 -7.47 5.97
N VAL A 66 1.80 -6.17 6.01
CA VAL A 66 2.04 -5.29 7.16
C VAL A 66 0.71 -5.13 7.90
N LEU A 67 0.71 -5.49 9.18
CA LEU A 67 -0.46 -5.33 10.04
C LEU A 67 -0.42 -3.94 10.68
N LEU A 68 -1.53 -3.20 10.58
CA LEU A 68 -1.68 -1.86 11.11
C LEU A 68 -2.68 -1.85 12.28
N GLY A 69 -2.52 -0.90 13.21
CA GLY A 69 -3.46 -0.66 14.31
C GLY A 69 -3.25 -1.54 15.56
N THR A 70 -2.15 -2.28 15.64
CA THR A 70 -1.80 -3.06 16.83
C THR A 70 -1.23 -2.17 17.94
N ALA A 71 -1.44 -2.54 19.22
CA ALA A 71 -0.90 -1.81 20.37
C ALA A 71 0.64 -1.87 20.47
N ARG A 72 1.26 -2.89 19.87
CA ARG A 72 2.71 -3.04 19.70
C ARG A 72 2.99 -3.57 18.29
N PRO A 73 4.18 -3.30 17.71
CA PRO A 73 4.52 -3.80 16.39
C PRO A 73 4.49 -5.32 16.35
N ALA A 74 3.64 -5.85 15.48
CA ALA A 74 3.48 -7.28 15.25
C ALA A 74 3.01 -7.48 13.81
N HIS A 75 3.60 -8.45 13.11
CA HIS A 75 3.21 -8.80 11.74
C HIS A 75 3.09 -10.31 11.60
N ILE A 76 2.15 -10.74 10.75
CA ILE A 76 1.84 -12.16 10.53
C ILE A 76 2.42 -12.56 9.17
N LEU A 77 3.31 -13.55 9.17
CA LEU A 77 3.85 -14.12 7.95
C LEU A 77 3.14 -15.42 7.58
N THR A 78 3.09 -15.73 6.29
CA THR A 78 2.61 -17.01 5.79
C THR A 78 3.74 -18.04 5.81
N ALA A 79 3.40 -19.33 5.88
CA ALA A 79 4.38 -20.43 5.79
C ALA A 79 5.17 -20.43 4.46
N SER A 80 4.64 -19.77 3.43
CA SER A 80 5.28 -19.57 2.13
C SER A 80 6.27 -18.39 2.08
N ALA A 81 6.52 -17.71 3.20
CA ALA A 81 7.46 -16.59 3.26
C ALA A 81 8.90 -17.05 2.98
N THR A 82 9.59 -16.34 2.08
CA THR A 82 11.00 -16.58 1.82
C THR A 82 11.89 -16.01 2.93
N VAL A 83 13.13 -16.48 3.04
CA VAL A 83 14.13 -15.94 3.98
C VAL A 83 14.25 -14.42 3.84
N ARG A 84 14.29 -13.91 2.60
CA ARG A 84 14.33 -12.47 2.32
C ARG A 84 13.13 -11.73 2.90
N ARG A 85 11.92 -12.31 2.81
CA ARG A 85 10.72 -11.72 3.40
C ARG A 85 10.80 -11.68 4.92
N VAL A 86 11.27 -12.76 5.55
CA VAL A 86 11.44 -12.81 7.02
C VAL A 86 12.41 -11.72 7.49
N VAL A 87 13.56 -11.58 6.83
CA VAL A 87 14.55 -10.54 7.15
C VAL A 87 13.96 -9.13 6.99
N ASN A 88 13.32 -8.85 5.86
CA ASN A 88 12.71 -7.53 5.61
C ASN A 88 11.63 -7.18 6.63
N MET A 89 10.76 -8.14 6.97
CA MET A 89 9.68 -7.91 7.92
C MET A 89 10.18 -7.78 9.35
N THR A 90 11.26 -8.48 9.71
CA THR A 90 11.92 -8.30 11.01
C THR A 90 12.51 -6.89 11.11
N ALA A 91 13.21 -6.44 10.07
CA ALA A 91 13.77 -5.08 10.03
C ALA A 91 12.67 -4.02 10.15
N LEU A 92 11.56 -4.17 9.42
CA LEU A 92 10.39 -3.29 9.53
C LEU A 92 9.84 -3.26 10.97
N THR A 93 9.64 -4.42 11.58
CA THR A 93 9.12 -4.53 12.96
C THR A 93 10.02 -3.82 13.97
N VAL A 94 11.34 -3.92 13.81
CA VAL A 94 12.31 -3.23 14.70
C VAL A 94 12.23 -1.72 14.55
N VAL A 95 12.10 -1.22 13.32
CA VAL A 95 11.93 0.23 13.06
C VAL A 95 10.63 0.73 13.67
N ASP A 96 9.52 0.02 13.48
CA ASP A 96 8.23 0.38 14.06
C ASP A 96 8.28 0.39 15.60
N ALA A 97 9.02 -0.54 16.21
CA ALA A 97 9.21 -0.60 17.66
C ALA A 97 10.06 0.56 18.18
N ALA A 98 11.11 0.92 17.45
CA ALA A 98 11.93 2.08 17.80
C ALA A 98 11.16 3.39 17.67
N ALA A 99 10.34 3.54 16.62
CA ALA A 99 9.49 4.72 16.42
C ALA A 99 8.41 4.85 17.51
N ALA A 100 7.79 3.75 17.91
CA ALA A 100 6.78 3.73 18.97
C ALA A 100 7.37 3.98 20.38
N ALA A 101 8.65 3.68 20.61
CA ALA A 101 9.33 3.94 21.88
C ALA A 101 9.84 5.38 22.02
N GLY A 102 9.94 6.12 20.92
CA GLY A 102 10.35 7.52 20.87
C GLY A 102 9.21 8.54 20.92
N ALA A 103 7.96 8.08 20.97
CA ALA A 103 6.74 8.87 21.10
C ALA A 103 6.16 8.75 22.52
#